data_AF-A0A1Y0I743-F1
#
_entry.id   AF-A0A1Y0I743-F1
#
_cell.length_a   1.000
_cell.length_b   1.000
_cell.length_c   1.000
_cell.angle_alpha   90.00
_cell.angle_beta   90.00
_cell.angle_gamma   90.00
#
_symmetry.space_group_name_H-M   'P 1'
#
loop_
_entity.id
_entity.type
_entity.pdbx_description
1 polymer ?
#
loop_
_entity_poly.entity_id
_entity_poly.type
_entity_poly.pdbx_seq_one_letter_code
_entity_poly.pdbx_strand_id
1 'polypeptide(L)'
;MIPLPMLLPRLHPGVLFAILALILSGCSSLSLQKARQLHSNGQWLAAADALEQCESESRDDRLLCLLDSGTVLYDAGKYQESTRVFLAADAFIREQDYLSISQQTLASVVNDYAIVYQGEYSEQLWLHTYLMMGFLQLHDYEAARVEAKRALEVLDENPDPLQQARYSRALIALCFELFNQFDDARIEYEKIKNVDPDVSIPSPTDFTKEGELVLLLSLGQGPRKSALEFVAPPSIKISIPEYQPVTPYREPDVVVLEHSGAQIYPFSTDTLALSRASLKARMPGIIARQTARVAGKESLAESIGDQNELLEILVRILFFATEHADTRSWLTLPAGFHLVRISLLPGAYDIRMNLPGATFASGYSLPNVEIRAGERIFKSIRF
;
A
#
# COMPACT_ATOMS: atom_id res chain seq x y z
N MET A 1 -5.80 6.68 -64.55
CA MET A 1 -6.79 6.37 -63.50
C MET A 1 -6.84 4.86 -63.36
N ILE A 2 -6.20 4.31 -62.33
CA ILE A 2 -6.20 2.87 -62.01
C ILE A 2 -7.27 2.68 -60.93
N PRO A 3 -8.25 1.76 -61.08
CA PRO A 3 -9.25 1.55 -60.05
C PRO A 3 -8.66 0.65 -58.94
N LEU A 4 -8.82 1.08 -57.69
CA LEU A 4 -8.53 0.27 -56.49
C LEU A 4 -9.64 -0.78 -56.32
N PRO A 5 -9.35 -2.08 -56.10
CA PRO A 5 -10.39 -3.03 -55.72
C PRO A 5 -10.69 -2.88 -54.22
N MET A 6 -11.89 -2.38 -53.91
CA MET A 6 -12.49 -2.53 -52.58
C MET A 6 -12.91 -3.98 -52.36
N LEU A 7 -12.16 -4.69 -51.53
CA LEU A 7 -12.57 -5.96 -50.92
C LEU A 7 -12.23 -5.91 -49.43
N LEU A 8 -12.89 -4.99 -48.72
CA LEU A 8 -13.01 -5.11 -47.27
C LEU A 8 -14.17 -6.10 -47.00
N PRO A 9 -13.94 -7.25 -46.36
CA PRO A 9 -15.04 -8.07 -45.89
C PRO A 9 -15.86 -7.26 -44.90
N ARG A 10 -17.18 -7.33 -45.03
CA ARG A 10 -18.11 -6.63 -44.12
C ARG A 10 -17.98 -7.25 -42.73
N LEU A 11 -17.14 -6.66 -41.88
CA LEU A 11 -17.13 -6.92 -40.45
C LEU A 11 -18.55 -6.67 -39.92
N HIS A 12 -19.16 -7.71 -39.34
CA HIS A 12 -20.52 -7.62 -38.82
C HIS A 12 -20.55 -6.52 -37.75
N PRO A 13 -21.50 -5.57 -37.78
CA PRO A 13 -21.55 -4.46 -36.83
C PRO A 13 -21.57 -4.92 -35.36
N GLY A 14 -22.05 -6.14 -35.08
CA GLY A 14 -21.99 -6.75 -33.74
C GLY A 14 -20.57 -7.07 -33.25
N VAL A 15 -19.63 -7.41 -34.13
CA VAL A 15 -18.23 -7.66 -33.76
C VAL A 15 -17.52 -6.35 -33.45
N LEU A 16 -17.77 -5.30 -34.25
CA LEU A 16 -17.24 -3.96 -33.99
C LEU A 16 -17.79 -3.38 -32.67
N PHE A 17 -19.08 -3.61 -32.40
CA PHE A 17 -19.73 -3.19 -31.16
C PHE A 17 -19.21 -3.97 -29.94
N ALA A 18 -18.95 -5.28 -30.07
CA ALA A 18 -18.36 -6.08 -29.00
C ALA A 18 -16.91 -5.64 -28.69
N ILE A 19 -16.10 -5.36 -29.72
CA ILE A 19 -14.75 -4.82 -29.56
C ILE A 19 -14.78 -3.43 -28.90
N LEU A 20 -15.69 -2.55 -29.32
CA LEU A 20 -15.87 -1.22 -28.74
C LEU A 20 -16.35 -1.28 -27.28
N ALA A 21 -17.26 -2.21 -26.96
CA ALA A 21 -17.76 -2.42 -25.61
C ALA A 21 -16.67 -2.97 -24.66
N LEU A 22 -15.75 -3.81 -25.16
CA LEU A 22 -14.58 -4.27 -24.39
C LEU A 22 -13.55 -3.16 -24.12
N ILE A 23 -13.45 -2.13 -24.96
CA ILE A 23 -12.50 -1.04 -24.80
C ILE A 23 -13.00 0.02 -23.78
N LEU A 24 -14.32 0.09 -23.52
CA LEU A 24 -14.94 1.13 -22.69
C LEU A 24 -15.10 0.78 -21.20
N SER A 25 -14.73 -0.43 -20.77
CA SER A 25 -14.70 -0.78 -19.34
C SER A 25 -13.45 -0.22 -18.66
N GLY A 26 -13.57 0.98 -18.10
CA GLY A 26 -12.54 1.52 -17.21
C GLY A 26 -12.23 0.55 -16.08
N CYS A 27 -10.96 0.16 -15.95
CA CYS A 27 -10.46 -0.94 -15.10
C CYS A 27 -10.37 -0.58 -13.59
N SER A 28 -11.33 0.16 -13.04
CA SER A 28 -11.45 0.27 -11.58
C SER A 28 -12.88 0.67 -11.22
N SER A 29 -13.39 0.14 -10.11
CA SER A 29 -14.74 0.48 -9.66
C SER A 29 -14.89 1.98 -9.38
N LEU A 30 -16.01 2.55 -9.83
CA LEU A 30 -16.35 3.96 -9.60
C LEU A 30 -16.40 4.29 -8.09
N SER A 31 -16.92 3.34 -7.31
CA SER A 31 -17.04 3.42 -5.85
C SER A 31 -15.68 3.55 -5.17
N LEU A 32 -14.67 2.78 -5.59
CA LEU A 32 -13.30 2.89 -5.08
C LEU A 32 -12.69 4.26 -5.36
N GLN A 33 -12.84 4.78 -6.59
CA GLN A 33 -12.31 6.11 -6.94
C GLN A 33 -12.97 7.22 -6.11
N LYS A 34 -14.31 7.16 -5.95
CA LYS A 34 -15.07 8.11 -5.15
C LYS A 34 -14.63 8.07 -3.68
N ALA A 35 -14.44 6.88 -3.11
CA ALA A 35 -14.00 6.72 -1.73
C ALA A 35 -12.61 7.33 -1.49
N ARG A 36 -11.66 7.07 -2.39
CA ARG A 36 -10.30 7.66 -2.33
C ARG A 36 -10.33 9.18 -2.38
N GLN A 37 -11.18 9.75 -3.23
CA GLN A 37 -11.35 11.20 -3.30
C GLN A 37 -11.92 11.77 -2.00
N LEU A 38 -12.98 11.16 -1.45
CA LEU A 38 -13.58 11.57 -0.17
C LEU A 38 -12.56 11.46 0.98
N HIS A 39 -11.79 10.38 1.02
CA HIS A 39 -10.72 10.17 2.00
C HIS A 39 -9.64 11.25 1.93
N SER A 40 -9.19 11.61 0.73
CA SER A 40 -8.21 12.69 0.53
C SER A 40 -8.68 14.07 1.00
N ASN A 41 -10.00 14.27 1.07
CA ASN A 41 -10.62 15.50 1.56
C ASN A 41 -10.92 15.47 3.07
N GLY A 42 -10.50 14.42 3.78
CA GLY A 42 -10.78 14.23 5.21
C GLY A 42 -12.21 13.76 5.52
N GLN A 43 -12.99 13.38 4.51
CA GLN A 43 -14.39 12.95 4.66
C GLN A 43 -14.47 11.44 4.91
N TRP A 44 -13.85 10.96 5.99
CA TRP A 44 -13.62 9.53 6.23
C TRP A 44 -14.90 8.71 6.37
N LEU A 45 -15.92 9.21 7.07
CA LEU A 45 -17.20 8.48 7.20
C LEU A 45 -17.91 8.33 5.85
N ALA A 46 -17.96 9.39 5.04
CA ALA A 46 -18.54 9.32 3.69
C ALA A 46 -17.72 8.43 2.75
N ALA A 47 -16.40 8.38 2.92
CA ALA A 47 -15.53 7.46 2.20
C ALA A 47 -15.83 5.99 2.58
N ALA A 48 -16.11 5.71 3.85
CA ALA A 48 -16.49 4.38 4.32
C ALA A 48 -17.82 3.93 3.69
N ASP A 49 -18.83 4.81 3.70
CA ASP A 49 -20.13 4.53 3.08
C ASP A 49 -20.01 4.24 1.58
N ALA A 50 -19.10 4.93 0.88
CA ALA A 50 -18.84 4.67 -0.53
C ALA A 50 -18.18 3.31 -0.80
N LEU A 51 -17.49 2.73 0.18
CA LEU A 51 -16.80 1.44 0.02
C LEU A 51 -17.68 0.22 0.33
N GLU A 52 -18.81 0.39 1.03
CA GLU A 52 -19.76 -0.70 1.28
C GLU A 52 -20.22 -1.38 -0.02
N GLN A 53 -20.36 -0.59 -1.09
CA GLN A 53 -20.78 -1.07 -2.42
C GLN A 53 -19.62 -1.67 -3.22
N CYS A 54 -18.39 -1.13 -3.06
CA CYS A 54 -17.17 -1.55 -3.77
C CYS A 54 -16.94 -3.06 -3.68
N GLU A 55 -17.11 -3.57 -2.47
CA GLU A 55 -16.94 -4.97 -2.10
C GLU A 55 -17.80 -5.95 -2.93
N SER A 56 -18.99 -5.51 -3.34
CA SER A 56 -19.95 -6.30 -4.12
C SER A 56 -19.86 -6.05 -5.63
N GLU A 57 -19.31 -4.91 -6.04
CA GLU A 57 -19.30 -4.43 -7.42
C GLU A 57 -18.10 -4.95 -8.23
N SER A 58 -16.94 -5.14 -7.61
CA SER A 58 -15.71 -5.49 -8.31
C SER A 58 -14.98 -6.67 -7.66
N ARG A 59 -15.02 -7.82 -8.34
CA ARG A 59 -14.21 -8.99 -7.94
C ARG A 59 -12.72 -8.72 -8.10
N ASP A 60 -12.33 -8.00 -9.15
CA ASP A 60 -10.92 -7.77 -9.51
C ASP A 60 -10.25 -6.74 -8.58
N ASP A 61 -11.04 -5.81 -8.01
CA ASP A 61 -10.58 -4.82 -7.04
C ASP A 61 -10.87 -5.24 -5.58
N ARG A 62 -11.33 -6.47 -5.32
CA ARG A 62 -11.81 -6.89 -4.00
C ARG A 62 -10.81 -6.63 -2.87
N LEU A 63 -9.53 -6.97 -3.08
CA LEU A 63 -8.48 -6.69 -2.11
C LEU A 63 -8.30 -5.19 -1.88
N LEU A 64 -8.31 -4.38 -2.94
CA LEU A 64 -8.20 -2.92 -2.82
C LEU A 64 -9.38 -2.32 -2.06
N CYS A 65 -10.61 -2.79 -2.30
CA CYS A 65 -11.78 -2.35 -1.54
C CYS A 65 -11.58 -2.62 -0.04
N LEU A 66 -11.08 -3.80 0.33
CA LEU A 66 -10.82 -4.17 1.73
C LEU A 66 -9.70 -3.31 2.35
N LEU A 67 -8.57 -3.17 1.65
CA LEU A 67 -7.42 -2.39 2.13
C LEU A 67 -7.80 -0.91 2.33
N ASP A 68 -8.46 -0.31 1.35
CA ASP A 68 -8.91 1.08 1.46
C ASP A 68 -9.98 1.25 2.55
N SER A 69 -10.92 0.30 2.68
CA SER A 69 -11.95 0.32 3.73
C SER A 69 -11.33 0.27 5.11
N GLY A 70 -10.35 -0.62 5.30
CA GLY A 70 -9.60 -0.72 6.55
C GLY A 70 -8.94 0.60 6.92
N THR A 71 -8.25 1.26 5.98
CA THR A 71 -7.61 2.56 6.24
C THR A 71 -8.63 3.64 6.57
N VAL A 72 -9.70 3.76 5.78
CA VAL A 72 -10.72 4.79 5.96
C VAL A 72 -11.41 4.65 7.32
N LEU A 73 -11.73 3.42 7.74
CA LEU A 73 -12.30 3.14 9.05
C LEU A 73 -11.30 3.42 10.18
N TYR A 74 -10.01 3.10 9.98
CA TYR A 74 -8.96 3.39 10.94
C TYR A 74 -8.83 4.90 11.17
N ASP A 75 -8.76 5.68 10.08
CA ASP A 75 -8.65 7.13 10.11
C ASP A 75 -9.91 7.77 10.72
N ALA A 76 -11.10 7.16 10.54
CA ALA A 76 -12.33 7.55 11.20
C ALA A 76 -12.41 7.20 12.71
N GLY A 77 -11.37 6.58 13.28
CA GLY A 77 -11.34 6.14 14.69
C GLY A 77 -12.17 4.88 14.97
N LYS A 78 -12.69 4.22 13.94
CA LYS A 78 -13.48 2.99 14.05
C LYS A 78 -12.55 1.76 14.06
N TYR A 79 -11.68 1.69 15.07
CA TYR A 79 -10.60 0.69 15.12
C TYR A 79 -11.11 -0.76 15.08
N GLN A 80 -12.21 -1.07 15.77
CA GLN A 80 -12.78 -2.41 15.77
C GLN A 80 -13.29 -2.85 14.39
N GLU A 81 -13.96 -1.95 13.66
CA GLU A 81 -14.46 -2.21 12.30
C GLU A 81 -13.27 -2.32 11.33
N SER A 82 -12.32 -1.39 11.42
CA SER A 82 -11.09 -1.40 10.62
C SER A 82 -10.30 -2.71 10.75
N THR A 83 -10.01 -3.14 11.98
CA THR A 83 -9.27 -4.37 12.26
C THR A 83 -9.99 -5.58 11.68
N ARG A 84 -11.33 -5.65 11.78
CA ARG A 84 -12.10 -6.75 11.17
C ARG A 84 -11.94 -6.79 9.65
N VAL A 85 -11.98 -5.64 8.99
CA VAL A 85 -11.82 -5.54 7.53
C VAL A 85 -10.41 -5.92 7.11
N PHE A 86 -9.39 -5.48 7.84
CA PHE A 86 -8.00 -5.88 7.55
C PHE A 86 -7.76 -7.37 7.76
N LEU A 87 -8.37 -8.01 8.77
CA LEU A 87 -8.32 -9.47 8.92
C LEU A 87 -9.00 -10.19 7.74
N ALA A 88 -10.05 -9.61 7.16
CA ALA A 88 -10.66 -10.13 5.94
C ALA A 88 -9.75 -9.96 4.72
N ALA A 89 -8.98 -8.86 4.63
CA ALA A 89 -7.95 -8.68 3.60
C ALA A 89 -6.82 -9.73 3.73
N ASP A 90 -6.35 -9.99 4.95
CA ASP A 90 -5.34 -11.04 5.25
C ASP A 90 -5.85 -12.43 4.88
N ALA A 91 -7.11 -12.74 5.21
CA ALA A 91 -7.74 -13.99 4.79
C ALA A 91 -7.84 -14.12 3.26
N PHE A 92 -8.20 -13.03 2.56
CA PHE A 92 -8.27 -13.01 1.11
C PHE A 92 -6.90 -13.27 0.47
N ILE A 93 -5.83 -12.60 0.91
CA ILE A 93 -4.47 -12.78 0.38
C ILE A 93 -4.05 -14.25 0.52
N ARG A 94 -4.18 -14.83 1.73
CA ARG A 94 -3.80 -16.22 2.00
C ARG A 94 -4.58 -17.22 1.15
N GLU A 95 -5.87 -17.00 0.94
CA GLU A 95 -6.68 -17.86 0.08
C GLU A 95 -6.17 -17.84 -1.38
N GLN A 96 -5.73 -16.68 -1.87
CA GLN A 96 -5.15 -16.55 -3.21
C GLN A 96 -3.78 -17.21 -3.34
N ASP A 97 -2.97 -17.24 -2.28
CA ASP A 97 -1.66 -17.91 -2.29
C ASP A 97 -1.78 -19.44 -2.43
N TYR A 98 -2.91 -20.02 -2.02
CA TYR A 98 -3.21 -21.43 -2.22
C TYR A 98 -3.79 -21.77 -3.60
N LEU A 99 -4.27 -20.78 -4.37
CA LEU A 99 -4.77 -21.00 -5.72
C LEU A 99 -3.59 -21.17 -6.70
N SER A 100 -3.65 -22.22 -7.52
CA SER A 100 -2.52 -22.69 -8.30
C SER A 100 -1.85 -21.59 -9.13
N ILE A 101 -0.51 -21.49 -9.02
CA ILE A 101 0.37 -20.72 -9.91
C ILE A 101 -0.03 -20.93 -11.38
N SER A 102 -0.46 -22.14 -11.77
CA SER A 102 -0.89 -22.46 -13.15
C SER A 102 -2.14 -21.70 -13.60
N GLN A 103 -3.11 -21.43 -12.72
CA GLN A 103 -4.32 -20.67 -13.05
C GLN A 103 -4.03 -19.17 -13.20
N GLN A 104 -3.18 -18.61 -12.32
CA GLN A 104 -2.72 -17.22 -12.44
C GLN A 104 -1.85 -17.02 -13.70
N THR A 105 -1.10 -18.05 -14.10
CA THR A 105 -0.25 -18.02 -15.31
C THR A 105 -1.10 -17.89 -16.59
N LEU A 106 -2.28 -18.50 -16.66
CA LEU A 106 -3.19 -18.38 -17.82
C LEU A 106 -3.76 -16.97 -18.00
N ALA A 107 -4.16 -16.30 -16.91
CA ALA A 107 -4.66 -14.92 -16.97
C ALA A 107 -3.59 -13.95 -17.49
N SER A 108 -2.33 -14.20 -17.14
CA SER A 108 -1.20 -13.37 -17.55
C SER A 108 -0.85 -13.43 -19.03
N VAL A 109 -1.50 -14.31 -19.81
CA VAL A 109 -1.40 -14.35 -21.28
C VAL A 109 -2.09 -13.12 -21.90
N VAL A 110 -3.15 -12.62 -21.25
CA VAL A 110 -3.91 -11.47 -21.74
C VAL A 110 -3.15 -10.17 -21.42
N ASN A 111 -2.93 -9.90 -20.14
CA ASN A 111 -2.15 -8.76 -19.62
C ASN A 111 -1.85 -8.97 -18.12
N ASP A 112 -1.09 -8.06 -17.50
CA ASP A 112 -0.77 -8.16 -16.07
C ASP A 112 -1.94 -7.74 -15.16
N TYR A 113 -2.80 -6.82 -15.61
CA TYR A 113 -3.98 -6.40 -14.84
C TYR A 113 -4.98 -7.55 -14.61
N ALA A 114 -5.06 -8.52 -15.51
CA ALA A 114 -5.91 -9.71 -15.42
C ALA A 114 -5.48 -10.71 -14.33
N ILE A 115 -4.27 -10.56 -13.78
CA ILE A 115 -3.81 -11.37 -12.65
C ILE A 115 -4.56 -10.92 -11.39
N VAL A 116 -4.83 -11.83 -10.45
CA VAL A 116 -5.41 -11.46 -9.15
C VAL A 116 -4.44 -10.56 -8.38
N TYR A 117 -4.95 -9.43 -7.88
CA TYR A 117 -4.15 -8.51 -7.07
C TYR A 117 -3.86 -9.11 -5.68
N GLN A 118 -2.57 -9.22 -5.33
CA GLN A 118 -2.11 -9.71 -4.02
C GLN A 118 -1.40 -8.63 -3.18
N GLY A 119 -1.30 -7.41 -3.71
CA GLY A 119 -0.49 -6.34 -3.13
C GLY A 119 1.00 -6.43 -3.45
N GLU A 120 1.73 -5.37 -3.11
CA GLU A 120 3.20 -5.36 -3.08
C GLU A 120 3.73 -5.89 -1.74
N TYR A 121 4.99 -6.32 -1.67
CA TYR A 121 5.61 -6.73 -0.39
C TYR A 121 5.46 -5.65 0.69
N SER A 122 5.62 -4.38 0.32
CA SER A 122 5.38 -3.26 1.23
C SER A 122 3.93 -3.16 1.70
N GLU A 123 2.95 -3.44 0.84
CA GLU A 123 1.53 -3.36 1.19
C GLU A 123 1.12 -4.52 2.11
N GLN A 124 1.68 -5.71 1.91
CA GLN A 124 1.50 -6.84 2.83
C GLN A 124 2.10 -6.54 4.21
N LEU A 125 3.26 -5.90 4.26
CA LEU A 125 3.82 -5.42 5.53
C LEU A 125 2.92 -4.35 6.18
N TRP A 126 2.42 -3.41 5.38
CA TRP A 126 1.54 -2.35 5.88
C TRP A 126 0.19 -2.88 6.38
N LEU A 127 -0.33 -3.96 5.80
CA LEU A 127 -1.53 -4.64 6.29
C LEU A 127 -1.36 -5.10 7.75
N HIS A 128 -0.28 -5.85 8.05
CA HIS A 128 0.01 -6.26 9.43
C HIS A 128 0.36 -5.07 10.32
N THR A 129 0.97 -4.02 9.75
CA THR A 129 1.24 -2.78 10.49
C THR A 129 -0.06 -2.11 10.94
N TYR A 130 -1.06 -1.96 10.07
CA TYR A 130 -2.36 -1.42 10.44
C TYR A 130 -3.09 -2.31 11.44
N LEU A 131 -2.98 -3.64 11.31
CA LEU A 131 -3.54 -4.56 12.30
C LEU A 131 -2.91 -4.37 13.67
N MET A 132 -1.57 -4.28 13.78
CA MET A 132 -0.87 -3.94 15.02
C MET A 132 -1.39 -2.62 15.60
N MET A 133 -1.44 -1.57 14.78
CA MET A 133 -1.93 -0.25 15.19
C MET A 133 -3.37 -0.33 15.73
N GLY A 134 -4.27 -1.01 15.01
CA GLY A 134 -5.66 -1.19 15.42
C GLY A 134 -5.81 -1.95 16.73
N PHE A 135 -5.08 -3.06 16.90
CA PHE A 135 -5.10 -3.84 18.14
C PHE A 135 -4.51 -3.07 19.33
N LEU A 136 -3.47 -2.25 19.12
CA LEU A 136 -2.95 -1.35 20.16
C LEU A 136 -3.99 -0.31 20.60
N GLN A 137 -4.75 0.28 19.66
CA GLN A 137 -5.84 1.21 19.97
C GLN A 137 -7.00 0.54 20.72
N LEU A 138 -7.19 -0.77 20.51
CA LEU A 138 -8.19 -1.58 21.21
C LEU A 138 -7.68 -2.16 22.53
N HIS A 139 -6.42 -1.88 22.90
CA HIS A 139 -5.72 -2.49 24.05
C HIS A 139 -5.63 -4.03 24.00
N ASP A 140 -5.81 -4.63 22.83
CA ASP A 140 -5.61 -6.07 22.59
C ASP A 140 -4.16 -6.34 22.22
N TYR A 141 -3.29 -6.24 23.23
CA TYR A 141 -1.85 -6.37 23.02
C TYR A 141 -1.48 -7.78 22.53
N GLU A 142 -2.24 -8.82 22.91
CA GLU A 142 -1.94 -10.19 22.51
C GLU A 142 -2.12 -10.36 21.00
N ALA A 143 -3.23 -9.86 20.46
CA ALA A 143 -3.45 -9.85 19.02
C ALA A 143 -2.43 -8.96 18.29
N ALA A 144 -2.08 -7.79 18.85
CA ALA A 144 -1.03 -6.93 18.28
C ALA A 144 0.31 -7.68 18.15
N ARG A 145 0.69 -8.47 19.15
CA ARG A 145 1.91 -9.29 19.12
C ARG A 145 1.85 -10.43 18.09
N VAL A 146 0.68 -11.04 17.88
CA VAL A 146 0.51 -12.04 16.82
C VAL A 146 0.78 -11.42 15.46
N GLU A 147 0.23 -10.24 15.22
CA GLU A 147 0.44 -9.51 13.97
C GLU A 147 1.87 -8.97 13.83
N ALA A 148 2.54 -8.63 14.94
CA ALA A 148 3.97 -8.30 14.93
C ALA A 148 4.83 -9.47 14.42
N LYS A 149 4.48 -10.71 14.79
CA LYS A 149 5.18 -11.90 14.28
C LYS A 149 4.90 -12.14 12.79
N ARG A 150 3.67 -11.94 12.33
CA ARG A 150 3.34 -12.02 10.88
C ARG A 150 4.05 -10.94 10.07
N ALA A 151 4.14 -9.72 10.60
CA ALA A 151 4.91 -8.65 9.99
C ALA A 151 6.41 -9.01 9.87
N LEU A 152 6.97 -9.72 10.86
CA LEU A 152 8.34 -10.24 10.77
C LEU A 152 8.50 -11.30 9.68
N GLU A 153 7.54 -12.21 9.52
CA GLU A 153 7.55 -13.19 8.43
C GLU A 153 7.67 -12.48 7.07
N VAL A 154 6.87 -11.43 6.84
CA VAL A 154 6.94 -10.63 5.60
C VAL A 154 8.31 -9.93 5.45
N LEU A 155 8.87 -9.41 6.54
CA LEU A 155 10.19 -8.74 6.54
C LEU A 155 11.33 -9.73 6.27
N ASP A 156 11.27 -10.93 6.82
CA ASP A 156 12.32 -11.95 6.71
C ASP A 156 12.28 -12.65 5.33
N GLU A 157 11.11 -12.77 4.72
CA GLU A 157 10.96 -13.24 3.34
C GLU A 157 11.42 -12.18 2.31
N ASN A 158 11.34 -10.90 2.66
CA ASN A 158 11.62 -9.78 1.75
C ASN A 158 12.61 -8.75 2.36
N PRO A 159 13.82 -9.16 2.78
CA PRO A 159 14.70 -8.33 3.59
C PRO A 159 15.24 -7.11 2.85
N ASP A 160 15.64 -7.28 1.58
CA ASP A 160 16.20 -6.21 0.76
C ASP A 160 15.17 -5.10 0.44
N PRO A 161 13.97 -5.39 -0.13
CA PRO A 161 13.01 -4.34 -0.45
C PRO A 161 12.41 -3.67 0.78
N LEU A 162 12.41 -4.32 1.95
CA LEU A 162 11.79 -3.82 3.17
C LEU A 162 12.79 -3.34 4.24
N GLN A 163 14.08 -3.23 3.92
CA GLN A 163 15.10 -2.82 4.90
C GLN A 163 14.81 -1.46 5.56
N GLN A 164 14.15 -0.54 4.84
CA GLN A 164 13.85 0.83 5.29
C GLN A 164 12.53 0.94 6.10
N ALA A 165 11.88 -0.19 6.43
CA ALA A 165 10.63 -0.24 7.18
C ALA A 165 10.79 0.09 8.68
N ARG A 166 11.51 1.17 9.02
CA ARG A 166 11.84 1.57 10.39
C ARG A 166 10.60 1.74 11.28
N TYR A 167 9.52 2.32 10.75
CA TYR A 167 8.24 2.45 11.48
C TYR A 167 7.68 1.08 11.87
N SER A 168 7.52 0.17 10.91
CA SER A 168 6.98 -1.17 11.19
C SER A 168 7.86 -1.95 12.15
N ARG A 169 9.19 -1.89 11.98
CA ARG A 169 10.14 -2.55 12.90
C ARG A 169 10.06 -1.98 14.31
N ALA A 170 9.94 -0.66 14.46
CA ALA A 170 9.80 -0.03 15.77
C ALA A 170 8.46 -0.40 16.43
N LEU A 171 7.38 -0.51 15.64
CA LEU A 171 6.09 -0.96 16.12
C LEU A 171 6.10 -2.44 16.55
N ILE A 172 6.80 -3.31 15.80
CA ILE A 172 7.04 -4.71 16.19
C ILE A 172 7.79 -4.76 17.53
N ALA A 173 8.89 -4.00 17.65
CA ALA A 173 9.67 -3.93 18.88
C ALA A 173 8.82 -3.48 20.08
N LEU A 174 7.96 -2.48 19.89
CA LEU A 174 7.00 -2.02 20.90
C LEU A 174 6.00 -3.12 21.30
N CYS A 175 5.49 -3.89 20.33
CA CYS A 175 4.59 -5.02 20.62
C CYS A 175 5.28 -6.13 21.43
N PHE A 176 6.58 -6.36 21.21
CA PHE A 176 7.37 -7.29 22.01
C PHE A 176 7.67 -6.77 23.43
N GLU A 177 8.00 -5.49 23.57
CA GLU A 177 8.17 -4.86 24.88
C GLU A 177 6.91 -4.98 25.75
N LEU A 178 5.72 -4.83 25.16
CA LEU A 178 4.43 -5.00 25.85
C LEU A 178 4.27 -6.41 26.46
N PHE A 179 5.01 -7.41 25.97
CA PHE A 179 5.01 -8.79 26.47
C PHE A 179 6.29 -9.19 27.19
N ASN A 180 7.11 -8.21 27.60
CA ASN A 180 8.42 -8.43 28.24
C ASN A 180 9.41 -9.22 27.37
N GLN A 181 9.21 -9.26 26.05
CA GLN A 181 10.11 -9.91 25.09
C GLN A 181 11.22 -8.93 24.67
N PHE A 182 12.01 -8.46 25.65
CA PHE A 182 12.98 -7.38 25.45
C PHE A 182 14.14 -7.76 24.51
N ASP A 183 14.53 -9.04 24.48
CA ASP A 183 15.56 -9.50 23.53
C ASP A 183 15.07 -9.45 22.08
N ASP A 184 13.83 -9.88 21.83
CA ASP A 184 13.21 -9.80 20.51
C ASP A 184 13.05 -8.33 20.06
N ALA A 185 12.63 -7.45 20.97
CA ALA A 185 12.54 -6.01 20.71
C ALA A 185 13.91 -5.39 20.40
N ARG A 186 14.95 -5.74 21.16
CA ARG A 186 16.32 -5.25 20.97
C ARG A 186 16.85 -5.62 19.59
N ILE A 187 16.59 -6.84 19.11
CA ILE A 187 17.01 -7.27 17.76
C ILE A 187 16.43 -6.34 16.69
N GLU A 188 15.16 -5.98 16.81
CA GLU A 188 14.52 -5.09 15.82
C GLU A 188 15.05 -3.65 15.89
N TYR A 189 15.35 -3.13 17.09
CA TYR A 189 16.04 -1.84 17.20
C TYR A 189 17.46 -1.85 16.65
N GLU A 190 18.21 -2.94 16.84
CA GLU A 190 19.53 -3.10 16.25
C GLU A 190 19.45 -3.08 14.71
N LYS A 191 18.46 -3.76 14.12
CA LYS A 191 18.21 -3.69 12.67
C LYS A 191 17.90 -2.27 12.20
N ILE A 192 17.12 -1.49 12.95
CA ILE A 192 16.85 -0.08 12.64
C ILE A 192 18.16 0.74 12.69
N LYS A 193 18.95 0.58 13.77
CA LYS A 193 20.22 1.29 13.96
C LYS A 193 21.28 0.96 12.90
N ASN A 194 21.26 -0.26 12.36
CA ASN A 194 22.14 -0.63 11.25
C ASN A 194 21.81 0.13 9.95
N VAL A 195 20.55 0.49 9.77
CA VAL A 195 20.07 1.24 8.59
C VAL A 195 20.20 2.75 8.80
N ASP A 196 19.99 3.21 10.03
CA ASP A 196 20.11 4.60 10.45
C ASP A 196 20.96 4.69 11.73
N PRO A 197 22.29 4.85 11.61
CA PRO A 197 23.19 4.87 12.77
C PRO A 197 22.94 6.01 13.76
N ASP A 198 22.31 7.10 13.29
CA ASP A 198 22.05 8.31 14.08
C ASP A 198 20.70 8.23 14.83
N VAL A 199 19.90 7.20 14.58
CA VAL A 199 18.61 6.99 15.26
C VAL A 199 18.80 6.80 16.76
N SER A 200 17.96 7.48 17.53
CA SER A 200 17.89 7.27 18.98
C SER A 200 16.96 6.10 19.30
N ILE A 201 17.50 5.08 19.99
CA ILE A 201 16.74 3.91 20.42
C ILE A 201 16.20 4.15 21.84
N PRO A 202 14.91 3.87 22.11
CA PRO A 202 14.33 4.00 23.44
C PRO A 202 14.98 3.06 24.44
N SER A 203 15.32 3.58 25.61
CA SER A 203 15.54 2.76 26.80
C SER A 203 14.19 2.33 27.36
N PRO A 204 14.07 1.16 28.01
CA PRO A 204 12.84 0.76 28.69
C PRO A 204 12.39 1.84 29.68
N THR A 205 11.14 2.30 29.54
CA THR A 205 10.53 3.30 30.43
C THR A 205 10.49 2.79 31.87
N ASP A 206 10.91 3.59 32.85
CA ASP A 206 10.76 3.26 34.28
C ASP A 206 9.30 3.52 34.69
N PHE A 207 8.43 2.59 34.36
CA PHE A 207 6.99 2.66 34.65
C PHE A 207 6.64 2.78 36.14
N THR A 208 7.61 2.65 37.06
CA THR A 208 7.38 2.96 38.48
C THR A 208 7.31 4.47 38.76
N LYS A 209 7.86 5.29 37.86
CA LYS A 209 7.94 6.75 37.99
C LYS A 209 7.33 7.48 36.81
N GLU A 210 7.36 6.87 35.62
CA GLU A 210 7.03 7.51 34.35
C GLU A 210 5.80 6.85 33.71
N GLY A 211 5.15 7.61 32.84
CA GLY A 211 4.25 7.09 31.82
C GLY A 211 4.85 7.29 30.43
N GLU A 212 4.24 6.66 29.42
CA GLU A 212 4.71 6.76 28.04
C GLU A 212 3.57 7.17 27.09
N LEU A 213 3.83 8.19 26.29
CA LEU A 213 2.98 8.58 25.17
C LEU A 213 3.54 8.00 23.87
N VAL A 214 2.72 7.24 23.16
CA VAL A 214 3.03 6.68 21.85
C VAL A 214 2.13 7.34 20.81
N LEU A 215 2.73 8.13 19.91
CA LEU A 215 2.05 8.76 18.79
C LEU A 215 2.26 7.93 17.52
N LEU A 216 1.16 7.61 16.84
CA LEU A 216 1.13 6.94 15.54
C LEU A 216 0.69 7.98 14.50
N LEU A 217 1.64 8.65 13.86
CA LEU A 217 1.34 9.70 12.90
C LEU A 217 1.38 9.16 11.47
N SER A 218 0.39 9.53 10.67
CA SER A 218 0.26 9.16 9.25
C SER A 218 0.08 10.43 8.43
N LEU A 219 0.99 10.71 7.50
CA LEU A 219 1.04 11.99 6.78
C LEU A 219 0.88 11.80 5.28
N GLY A 220 0.04 12.63 4.64
CA GLY A 220 -0.02 12.76 3.18
C GLY A 220 -0.69 11.57 2.50
N GLN A 221 -0.60 11.49 1.17
CA GLN A 221 -1.28 10.46 0.38
C GLN A 221 -0.30 9.46 -0.23
N GLY A 222 -0.76 8.24 -0.38
CA GLY A 222 0.05 7.10 -0.78
C GLY A 222 0.59 7.24 -2.20
N PRO A 223 1.66 6.49 -2.53
CA PRO A 223 2.27 6.57 -3.83
C PRO A 223 1.34 6.02 -4.91
N ARG A 224 1.23 6.73 -6.03
CA ARG A 224 0.43 6.30 -7.19
C ARG A 224 1.29 5.54 -8.20
N LYS A 225 0.80 4.39 -8.65
CA LYS A 225 1.39 3.63 -9.74
C LYS A 225 0.82 4.09 -11.09
N SER A 226 1.66 4.14 -12.12
CA SER A 226 1.29 4.41 -13.51
C SER A 226 1.92 3.39 -14.45
N ALA A 227 1.43 3.34 -15.69
CA ALA A 227 1.98 2.49 -16.73
C ALA A 227 3.01 3.29 -17.55
N LEU A 228 4.22 2.76 -17.65
CA LEU A 228 5.18 3.14 -18.68
C LEU A 228 4.88 2.33 -19.94
N GLU A 229 4.48 3.02 -21.00
CA GLU A 229 4.07 2.39 -22.25
C GLU A 229 5.03 2.71 -23.39
N PHE A 230 5.41 1.70 -24.16
CA PHE A 230 6.16 1.88 -25.40
C PHE A 230 5.69 0.89 -26.46
N VAL A 231 5.90 1.23 -27.74
CA VAL A 231 5.48 0.42 -28.87
C VAL A 231 6.70 -0.05 -29.65
N ALA A 232 6.87 -1.36 -29.77
CA ALA A 232 7.93 -1.98 -30.56
C ALA A 232 7.39 -2.39 -31.94
N PRO A 233 8.22 -2.40 -33.01
CA PRO A 233 7.84 -3.01 -34.29
C PRO A 233 7.49 -4.50 -34.11
N PRO A 234 6.48 -5.06 -34.81
CA PRO A 234 5.63 -4.42 -35.83
C PRO A 234 4.28 -3.88 -35.27
N SER A 235 4.29 -3.15 -34.15
CA SER A 235 3.13 -2.57 -33.41
C SER A 235 2.73 -3.33 -32.15
N ILE A 236 3.72 -3.89 -31.44
CA ILE A 236 3.54 -4.55 -30.15
C ILE A 236 3.57 -3.49 -29.05
N LYS A 237 2.46 -3.33 -28.32
CA LYS A 237 2.44 -2.51 -27.11
C LYS A 237 3.15 -3.26 -25.98
N ILE A 238 4.01 -2.57 -25.25
CA ILE A 238 4.60 -3.03 -24.00
C ILE A 238 4.20 -2.04 -22.91
N SER A 239 3.69 -2.56 -21.79
CA SER A 239 3.20 -1.77 -20.67
C SER A 239 3.81 -2.33 -19.38
N ILE A 240 4.55 -1.51 -18.65
CA ILE A 240 5.25 -1.91 -17.41
C ILE A 240 4.87 -0.92 -16.29
N PRO A 241 4.61 -1.39 -15.06
CA PRO A 241 4.28 -0.50 -13.95
C PRO A 241 5.48 0.33 -13.45
N GLU A 242 5.22 1.55 -13.02
CA GLU A 242 6.15 2.42 -12.30
C GLU A 242 5.44 3.25 -11.22
N TYR A 243 6.16 3.68 -10.18
CA TYR A 243 5.63 4.62 -9.19
C TYR A 243 5.96 6.06 -9.55
N GLN A 244 4.92 6.90 -9.61
CA GLN A 244 5.03 8.31 -9.94
C GLN A 244 5.98 9.01 -8.95
N PRO A 245 6.93 9.82 -9.43
CA PRO A 245 7.75 10.65 -8.56
C PRO A 245 6.89 11.70 -7.87
N VAL A 246 6.93 11.70 -6.55
CA VAL A 246 6.40 12.77 -5.71
C VAL A 246 7.52 13.36 -4.88
N THR A 247 7.29 14.52 -4.28
CA THR A 247 8.26 15.13 -3.36
C THR A 247 8.56 14.14 -2.24
N PRO A 248 9.84 13.88 -1.91
CA PRO A 248 10.21 12.96 -0.84
C PRO A 248 9.50 13.33 0.46
N TYR A 249 9.11 12.29 1.21
CA TYR A 249 8.55 12.45 2.53
C TYR A 249 9.53 13.22 3.43
N ARG A 250 8.99 14.13 4.24
CA ARG A 250 9.74 14.85 5.27
C ARG A 250 9.18 14.45 6.61
N GLU A 251 10.06 14.20 7.56
CA GLU A 251 9.64 13.78 8.90
C GLU A 251 9.05 14.99 9.66
N PRO A 252 7.91 14.84 10.34
CA PRO A 252 7.40 15.88 11.22
C PRO A 252 8.34 16.03 12.44
N ASP A 253 8.39 17.23 12.98
CA ASP A 253 9.10 17.52 14.22
C ASP A 253 8.10 17.53 15.37
N VAL A 254 8.39 16.79 16.45
CA VAL A 254 7.50 16.66 17.61
C VAL A 254 8.20 17.24 18.83
N VAL A 255 7.53 18.19 19.47
CA VAL A 255 8.05 18.91 20.64
C VAL A 255 7.06 18.85 21.79
N VAL A 256 7.58 18.61 23.00
CA VAL A 256 6.83 18.78 24.25
C VAL A 256 7.01 20.22 24.70
N LEU A 257 5.93 21.00 24.71
CA LEU A 257 6.02 22.42 25.05
C LEU A 257 6.43 22.58 26.52
N GLU A 258 7.25 23.60 26.78
CA GLU A 258 7.72 23.98 28.12
C GLU A 258 8.51 22.89 28.87
N HIS A 259 8.91 21.81 28.19
CA HIS A 259 9.66 20.70 28.77
C HIS A 259 10.81 20.24 27.86
N SER A 260 11.94 20.95 27.89
CA SER A 260 13.10 20.71 27.02
C SER A 260 13.94 19.46 27.36
N GLY A 261 13.47 18.59 28.26
CA GLY A 261 14.18 17.38 28.72
C GLY A 261 13.50 16.05 28.37
N ALA A 262 12.35 16.08 27.69
CA ALA A 262 11.64 14.87 27.31
C ALA A 262 12.48 14.03 26.33
N GLN A 263 12.59 12.73 26.61
CA GLN A 263 13.24 11.79 25.68
C GLN A 263 12.23 11.43 24.59
N ILE A 264 12.52 11.83 23.35
CA ILE A 264 11.66 11.62 22.18
C ILE A 264 12.37 10.67 21.22
N TYR A 265 11.71 9.57 20.87
CA TYR A 265 12.25 8.55 19.99
C TYR A 265 11.38 8.41 18.72
N PRO A 266 11.75 9.09 17.62
CA PRO A 266 11.02 9.05 16.35
C PRO A 266 11.49 7.90 15.45
N PHE A 267 10.54 7.22 14.80
CA PHE A 267 10.82 6.21 13.78
C PHE A 267 9.95 6.44 12.55
N SER A 268 10.60 6.73 11.42
CA SER A 268 9.94 7.16 10.19
C SER A 268 10.15 6.20 9.04
N THR A 269 9.11 6.02 8.24
CA THR A 269 9.21 5.30 6.96
C THR A 269 8.55 6.09 5.84
N ASP A 270 9.29 6.26 4.74
CA ASP A 270 8.79 6.80 3.46
C ASP A 270 8.10 5.66 2.68
N THR A 271 6.78 5.79 2.48
CA THR A 271 5.97 4.78 1.80
C THR A 271 6.39 4.63 0.33
N LEU A 272 6.70 5.73 -0.37
CA LEU A 272 7.13 5.67 -1.77
C LEU A 272 8.45 4.90 -1.91
N ALA A 273 9.39 5.12 -0.99
CA ALA A 273 10.68 4.43 -1.00
C ALA A 273 10.50 2.91 -0.90
N LEU A 274 9.70 2.43 0.05
CA LEU A 274 9.41 1.00 0.22
C LEU A 274 8.64 0.41 -0.96
N SER A 275 7.62 1.12 -1.46
CA SER A 275 6.83 0.65 -2.59
C SER A 275 7.67 0.55 -3.86
N ARG A 276 8.59 1.49 -4.10
CA ARG A 276 9.56 1.41 -5.20
C ARG A 276 10.54 0.26 -5.05
N ALA A 277 11.07 0.04 -3.85
CA ALA A 277 11.97 -1.07 -3.58
C ALA A 277 11.28 -2.43 -3.81
N SER A 278 10.02 -2.56 -3.35
CA SER A 278 9.18 -3.75 -3.58
C SER A 278 8.93 -3.99 -5.06
N LEU A 279 8.51 -2.95 -5.80
CA LEU A 279 8.29 -3.06 -7.24
C LEU A 279 9.58 -3.42 -8.00
N LYS A 280 10.72 -2.82 -7.61
CA LYS A 280 12.02 -3.12 -8.19
C LYS A 280 12.41 -4.59 -7.99
N ALA A 281 12.16 -5.15 -6.80
CA ALA A 281 12.43 -6.56 -6.52
C ALA A 281 11.57 -7.51 -7.38
N ARG A 282 10.33 -7.12 -7.70
CA ARG A 282 9.41 -7.90 -8.55
C ARG A 282 9.61 -7.69 -10.04
N MET A 283 10.26 -6.60 -10.44
CA MET A 283 10.44 -6.20 -11.84
C MET A 283 11.03 -7.29 -12.74
N PRO A 284 12.02 -8.10 -12.32
CA PRO A 284 12.55 -9.19 -13.16
C PRO A 284 11.47 -10.19 -13.60
N GLY A 285 10.57 -10.57 -12.69
CA GLY A 285 9.46 -11.48 -13.00
C GLY A 285 8.41 -10.83 -13.92
N ILE A 286 8.15 -9.53 -13.72
CA ILE A 286 7.24 -8.75 -14.59
C ILE A 286 7.81 -8.68 -16.02
N ILE A 287 9.08 -8.33 -16.18
CA ILE A 287 9.74 -8.23 -17.50
C ILE A 287 9.81 -9.60 -18.19
N ALA A 288 10.14 -10.67 -17.46
CA ALA A 288 10.18 -12.02 -18.03
C ALA A 288 8.82 -12.43 -18.59
N ARG A 289 7.75 -12.19 -17.82
CA ARG A 289 6.37 -12.49 -18.23
C ARG A 289 5.93 -11.64 -19.41
N GLN A 290 6.25 -10.35 -19.40
CA GLN A 290 5.97 -9.44 -20.51
C GLN A 290 6.65 -9.91 -21.79
N THR A 291 7.91 -10.30 -21.70
CA THR A 291 8.68 -10.82 -22.84
C THR A 291 8.06 -12.10 -23.39
N ALA A 292 7.68 -13.05 -22.52
CA ALA A 292 7.00 -14.28 -22.93
C ALA A 292 5.63 -14.01 -23.57
N ARG A 293 4.84 -13.08 -23.01
CA ARG A 293 3.55 -12.64 -23.56
C ARG A 293 3.71 -12.04 -24.95
N VAL A 294 4.70 -11.16 -25.11
CA VAL A 294 5.03 -10.55 -26.41
C VAL A 294 5.37 -11.62 -27.44
N ALA A 295 6.29 -12.54 -27.13
CA ALA A 295 6.68 -13.61 -28.05
C ALA A 295 5.51 -14.54 -28.39
N GLY A 296 4.68 -14.92 -27.41
CA GLY A 296 3.50 -15.76 -27.62
C GLY A 296 2.44 -15.08 -28.47
N LYS A 297 2.14 -13.80 -28.21
CA LYS A 297 1.20 -13.00 -29.02
C LYS A 297 1.71 -12.82 -30.45
N GLU A 298 3.01 -12.60 -30.63
CA GLU A 298 3.60 -12.46 -31.97
C GLU A 298 3.49 -13.76 -32.78
N SER A 299 3.92 -14.88 -32.19
CA SER A 299 3.83 -16.19 -32.85
C SER A 299 2.38 -16.57 -33.23
N LEU A 300 1.41 -16.21 -32.37
CA LEU A 300 -0.01 -16.41 -32.66
C LEU A 300 -0.50 -15.49 -33.78
N ALA A 301 -0.08 -14.22 -33.81
CA ALA A 301 -0.44 -13.29 -34.87
C ALA A 301 0.12 -13.74 -36.23
N GLU A 302 1.40 -14.12 -36.29
CA GLU A 302 2.06 -14.65 -37.50
C GLU A 302 1.35 -15.91 -38.02
N SER A 303 1.04 -16.86 -37.13
CA SER A 303 0.33 -18.10 -37.50
C SER A 303 -1.07 -17.85 -38.08
N ILE A 304 -1.73 -16.76 -37.66
CA ILE A 304 -3.02 -16.32 -38.21
C ILE A 304 -2.81 -15.59 -39.55
N GLY A 305 -1.75 -14.79 -39.67
CA GLY A 305 -1.35 -14.10 -40.90
C GLY A 305 -1.06 -15.03 -42.06
N ASP A 306 -0.39 -16.16 -41.78
CA ASP A 306 -0.16 -17.24 -42.75
C ASP A 306 -1.46 -17.77 -43.39
N GLN A 307 -2.59 -17.64 -42.70
CA GLN A 307 -3.91 -18.03 -43.19
C GLN A 307 -4.71 -16.85 -43.76
N ASN A 308 -4.62 -15.67 -43.13
CA ASN A 308 -5.39 -14.48 -43.48
C ASN A 308 -4.77 -13.18 -42.92
N GLU A 309 -4.18 -12.37 -43.79
CA GLU A 309 -3.55 -11.07 -43.46
C GLU A 309 -4.49 -10.08 -42.74
N LEU A 310 -5.79 -10.06 -43.09
CA LEU A 310 -6.73 -9.15 -42.42
C LEU A 310 -7.03 -9.60 -40.99
N LEU A 311 -7.12 -10.92 -40.76
CA LEU A 311 -7.30 -11.44 -39.39
C LEU A 311 -6.08 -11.18 -38.53
N GLU A 312 -4.87 -11.24 -39.10
CA GLU A 312 -3.65 -10.85 -38.39
C GLU A 312 -3.72 -9.39 -37.91
N ILE A 313 -4.06 -8.46 -38.82
CA ILE A 313 -4.20 -7.03 -38.46
C ILE A 313 -5.21 -6.84 -37.32
N LEU A 314 -6.36 -7.50 -37.41
CA LEU A 314 -7.41 -7.41 -36.38
C LEU A 314 -6.95 -7.97 -35.02
N VAL A 315 -6.24 -9.10 -35.01
CA VAL A 315 -5.71 -9.70 -33.79
C VAL A 315 -4.61 -8.84 -33.17
N ARG A 316 -3.74 -8.25 -33.98
CA ARG A 316 -2.71 -7.30 -33.49
C ARG A 316 -3.33 -6.06 -32.85
N ILE A 317 -4.39 -5.50 -33.45
CA ILE A 317 -5.16 -4.40 -32.85
C ILE A 317 -5.77 -4.82 -31.51
N LEU A 318 -6.33 -6.03 -31.44
CA LEU A 318 -6.88 -6.58 -30.18
C LEU A 318 -5.80 -6.74 -29.12
N PHE A 319 -4.65 -7.29 -29.46
CA PHE A 319 -3.51 -7.43 -28.54
C PHE A 319 -2.99 -6.08 -28.05
N PHE A 320 -2.93 -5.08 -28.94
CA PHE A 320 -2.58 -3.72 -28.58
C PHE A 320 -3.58 -3.11 -27.59
N ALA A 321 -4.88 -3.25 -27.87
CA ALA A 321 -5.96 -2.69 -27.06
C ALA A 321 -6.11 -3.35 -25.69
N THR A 322 -5.69 -4.62 -25.55
CA THR A 322 -5.82 -5.38 -24.31
C THR A 322 -4.56 -5.39 -23.45
N GLU A 323 -3.45 -4.81 -23.92
CA GLU A 323 -2.20 -4.78 -23.18
C GLU A 323 -2.18 -3.66 -22.13
N HIS A 324 -2.19 -4.05 -20.86
CA HIS A 324 -2.14 -3.16 -19.70
C HIS A 324 -1.25 -3.70 -18.59
N ALA A 325 -0.38 -2.84 -18.05
CA ALA A 325 0.33 -3.10 -16.81
C ALA A 325 -0.62 -3.15 -15.62
N ASP A 326 -0.24 -3.91 -14.59
CA ASP A 326 -0.90 -3.82 -13.29
C ASP A 326 -0.52 -2.51 -12.59
N THR A 327 -1.43 -1.54 -12.65
CA THR A 327 -1.28 -0.22 -11.98
C THR A 327 -2.06 -0.13 -10.67
N ARG A 328 -2.63 -1.26 -10.20
CA ARG A 328 -3.30 -1.32 -8.90
C ARG A 328 -2.28 -1.06 -7.79
N SER A 329 -2.76 -0.31 -6.80
CA SER A 329 -2.02 0.12 -5.61
C SER A 329 -3.00 0.54 -4.51
N TRP A 330 -2.59 0.36 -3.26
CA TRP A 330 -3.31 0.81 -2.07
C TRP A 330 -3.10 2.32 -1.87
N LEU A 331 -4.02 3.13 -2.41
CA LEU A 331 -3.84 4.58 -2.50
C LEU A 331 -4.17 5.36 -1.22
N THR A 332 -4.94 4.78 -0.29
CA THR A 332 -5.29 5.45 0.98
C THR A 332 -4.16 5.40 2.01
N LEU A 333 -3.10 4.64 1.76
CA LEU A 333 -1.86 4.67 2.56
C LEU A 333 -1.37 6.12 2.71
N PRO A 334 -0.68 6.46 3.82
CA PRO A 334 0.00 7.75 3.92
C PRO A 334 1.25 7.78 3.05
N ALA A 335 1.72 8.98 2.73
CA ALA A 335 3.03 9.21 2.11
C ALA A 335 4.17 8.81 3.06
N GLY A 336 3.96 8.94 4.36
CA GLY A 336 4.89 8.43 5.36
C GLY A 336 4.23 8.15 6.71
N PHE A 337 4.82 7.20 7.42
CA PHE A 337 4.47 6.84 8.78
C PHE A 337 5.52 7.33 9.76
N HIS A 338 5.10 7.80 10.93
CA HIS A 338 5.99 8.33 11.96
C HIS A 338 5.52 7.90 13.35
N LEU A 339 6.30 7.02 13.98
CA LEU A 339 6.09 6.56 15.36
C LEU A 339 6.89 7.48 16.27
N VAL A 340 6.26 8.03 17.30
CA VAL A 340 6.99 8.82 18.32
C VAL A 340 6.70 8.24 19.68
N ARG A 341 7.75 7.89 20.40
CA ARG A 341 7.67 7.47 21.80
C ARG A 341 8.22 8.56 22.69
N ILE A 342 7.48 8.92 23.73
CA ILE A 342 7.85 9.97 24.69
C ILE A 342 7.62 9.45 26.11
N SER A 343 8.70 9.26 26.87
CA SER A 343 8.63 8.96 28.30
C SER A 343 8.55 10.26 29.09
N LEU A 344 7.55 10.38 29.95
CA LEU A 344 7.25 11.59 30.72
C LEU A 344 6.93 11.25 32.18
N LEU A 345 7.28 12.16 33.09
CA LEU A 345 6.80 12.11 34.46
C LEU A 345 5.28 12.35 34.51
N PRO A 346 4.59 11.98 35.60
CA PRO A 346 3.16 12.24 35.74
C PRO A 346 2.86 13.74 35.70
N GLY A 347 1.89 14.14 34.90
CA GLY A 347 1.57 15.54 34.66
C GLY A 347 0.66 15.76 33.46
N ALA A 348 0.27 17.01 33.22
CA ALA A 348 -0.46 17.43 32.04
C ALA A 348 0.50 18.13 31.07
N TYR A 349 0.50 17.71 29.80
CA TYR A 349 1.45 18.19 28.80
C TYR A 349 0.74 18.67 27.54
N ASP A 350 1.28 19.74 26.94
CA ASP A 350 0.89 20.18 25.60
C ASP A 350 1.92 19.68 24.59
N ILE A 351 1.47 18.82 23.69
CA ILE A 351 2.33 18.25 22.64
C ILE A 351 2.07 19.01 21.34
N ARG A 352 3.15 19.43 20.67
CA ARG A 352 3.07 20.11 19.38
C ARG A 352 3.79 19.31 18.30
N MET A 353 3.13 19.17 17.16
CA MET A 353 3.65 18.55 15.95
C MET A 353 3.81 19.61 14.86
N ASN A 354 5.04 19.85 14.45
CA ASN A 354 5.41 20.73 13.36
C ASN A 354 5.43 19.90 12.07
N LEU A 355 4.36 20.02 11.29
CA LEU A 355 4.26 19.29 10.02
C LEU A 355 5.17 19.92 8.96
N PRO A 356 5.80 19.10 8.09
CA PRO A 356 6.65 19.63 7.03
C PRO A 356 5.87 20.54 6.08
N GLY A 357 6.42 21.74 5.82
CA GLY A 357 5.77 22.73 4.94
C GLY A 357 4.68 23.56 5.62
N ALA A 358 4.28 23.24 6.86
CA ALA A 358 3.46 24.10 7.68
C ALA A 358 4.32 25.24 8.26
N THR A 359 3.79 26.46 8.32
CA THR A 359 4.42 27.53 9.11
C THR A 359 4.39 27.16 10.60
N PHE A 360 5.31 27.70 11.41
CA PHE A 360 5.38 27.43 12.86
C PHE A 360 4.07 27.75 13.61
N ALA A 361 3.24 28.65 13.06
CA ALA A 361 1.92 29.01 13.58
C ALA A 361 0.79 28.03 13.23
N SER A 362 1.04 27.07 12.34
CA SER A 362 0.07 26.09 11.82
C SER A 362 0.37 24.64 12.25
N GLY A 363 1.22 24.45 13.25
CA GLY A 363 1.46 23.13 13.85
C GLY A 363 0.20 22.58 14.52
N TYR A 364 0.04 21.25 14.53
CA TYR A 364 -1.05 20.59 15.23
C TYR A 364 -0.68 20.43 16.70
N SER A 365 -1.63 20.66 17.61
CA SER A 365 -1.39 20.55 19.06
C SER A 365 -2.38 19.62 19.71
N LEU A 366 -1.87 18.78 20.60
CA LEU A 366 -2.64 17.99 21.55
C LEU A 366 -2.53 18.68 22.91
N PRO A 367 -3.52 19.50 23.29
CA PRO A 367 -3.50 20.16 24.58
C PRO A 367 -3.87 19.18 25.70
N ASN A 368 -3.30 19.40 26.89
CA ASN A 368 -3.70 18.75 28.13
C ASN A 368 -3.69 17.21 28.07
N VAL A 369 -2.61 16.63 27.53
CA VAL A 369 -2.37 15.19 27.58
C VAL A 369 -1.99 14.80 29.02
N GLU A 370 -2.91 14.14 29.73
CA GLU A 370 -2.63 13.60 31.07
C GLU A 370 -1.75 12.37 30.98
N ILE A 371 -0.61 12.39 31.67
CA ILE A 371 0.31 11.27 31.83
C ILE A 371 0.27 10.80 33.28
N ARG A 372 0.21 9.48 33.47
CA ARG A 372 0.27 8.83 34.79
C ARG A 372 1.40 7.82 34.83
N ALA A 373 1.99 7.63 36.01
CA ALA A 373 3.01 6.61 36.19
C ALA A 373 2.40 5.23 35.96
N GLY A 374 3.13 4.37 35.24
CA GLY A 374 2.69 3.01 34.94
C GLY A 374 1.71 2.91 33.77
N GLU A 375 1.39 4.02 33.10
CA GLU A 375 0.48 4.05 31.97
C GLU A 375 1.22 4.23 30.64
N ARG A 376 0.72 3.54 29.61
CA ARG A 376 1.11 3.77 28.21
C ARG A 376 -0.12 4.20 27.43
N ILE A 377 -0.05 5.36 26.80
CA ILE A 377 -1.15 5.97 26.06
C ILE A 377 -0.82 5.94 24.58
N PHE A 378 -1.73 5.39 23.77
CA PHE A 378 -1.62 5.39 22.32
C PHE A 378 -2.51 6.48 21.73
N LYS A 379 -1.98 7.28 20.81
CA LYS A 379 -2.74 8.27 20.03
C LYS A 379 -2.38 8.12 18.55
N SER A 380 -3.38 7.87 17.71
CA SER A 380 -3.20 7.85 16.26
C SER A 380 -3.73 9.14 15.64
N ILE A 381 -2.96 9.73 14.72
CA ILE A 381 -3.33 11.00 14.08
C ILE A 381 -3.02 10.93 12.58
N ARG A 382 -4.03 11.26 11.78
CA ARG A 382 -3.95 11.34 10.32
C ARG A 382 -3.88 12.81 9.89
N PHE A 383 -2.90 13.12 9.04
CA PHE A 383 -2.70 14.43 8.41
C PHE A 383 -2.77 14.35 6.89
#